data_AF-A0A8T6HC17-F1
#
_entry.id   AF-A0A8T6HC17-F1
#
_cell.length_a   1.000
_cell.length_b   1.000
_cell.length_c   1.000
_cell.angle_alpha   90.00
_cell.angle_beta   90.00
_cell.angle_gamma   90.00
#
_symmetry.space_group_name_H-M   'P 1'
#
loop_
_entity.id
_entity.type
_entity.pdbx_description
1 polymer ?
#
loop_
_entity_poly.entity_id
_entity_poly.type
_entity_poly.pdbx_seq_one_letter_code
_entity_poly.pdbx_strand_id
1 'polypeptide(L)'
;MAKRRRRKPNISQTVLDQARQGAADTGAPESATEPDAAPTSAKPAPPRRRRALQAAQLERRKDAGALDGEYVAELLANPTKVVTEDDLRADYGFVIRDLRNMGILAAGLFIALVIVSLVLL
;
A
#
# COMPACT_ATOMS: atom_id res chain seq x y z
N MET A 1 8.49 -43.55 31.76
CA MET A 1 7.91 -42.27 32.24
C MET A 1 8.59 -41.10 31.53
N ALA A 2 7.84 -40.09 31.06
CA ALA A 2 8.38 -38.96 30.29
C ALA A 2 8.37 -37.64 31.09
N LYS A 3 9.53 -37.01 31.26
CA LYS A 3 9.74 -35.86 32.16
C LYS A 3 9.57 -34.53 31.41
N ARG A 4 8.35 -33.96 31.41
CA ARG A 4 8.02 -32.70 30.70
C ARG A 4 8.70 -31.49 31.36
N ARG A 5 9.69 -30.87 30.70
CA ARG A 5 10.36 -29.64 31.17
C ARG A 5 9.48 -28.41 30.93
N ARG A 6 9.01 -27.76 32.01
CA ARG A 6 8.30 -26.47 31.92
C ARG A 6 9.30 -25.35 31.57
N ARG A 7 9.24 -24.81 30.34
CA ARG A 7 9.94 -23.57 29.99
C ARG A 7 9.16 -22.36 30.51
N LYS A 8 9.83 -21.43 31.19
CA LYS A 8 9.26 -20.14 31.58
C LYS A 8 9.16 -19.24 30.33
N PRO A 9 8.05 -18.52 30.07
CA PRO A 9 7.97 -17.58 28.95
C PRO A 9 8.92 -16.40 29.18
N ASN A 10 9.76 -16.09 28.19
CA ASN A 10 10.58 -14.88 28.19
C ASN A 10 9.81 -13.75 27.50
N ILE A 11 8.80 -13.23 28.19
CA ILE A 11 7.99 -12.09 27.76
C ILE A 11 8.38 -10.91 28.65
N SER A 12 8.80 -9.78 28.06
CA SER A 12 9.15 -8.59 28.83
C SER A 12 7.90 -8.00 29.50
N GLN A 13 8.02 -7.48 30.72
CA GLN A 13 6.87 -6.93 31.46
C GLN A 13 6.18 -5.80 30.68
N THR A 14 6.94 -4.99 29.94
CA THR A 14 6.44 -3.98 29.00
C THR A 14 5.36 -4.47 28.04
N VAL A 15 5.43 -5.72 27.58
CA VAL A 15 4.42 -6.32 26.68
C VAL A 15 3.17 -6.78 27.45
N LEU A 16 3.33 -7.19 28.71
CA LEU A 16 2.21 -7.56 29.58
C LEU A 16 1.42 -6.33 30.03
N ASP A 17 2.10 -5.22 30.32
CA ASP A 17 1.46 -3.97 30.74
C ASP A 17 0.70 -3.33 29.57
N GLN A 18 1.30 -3.32 28.37
CA GLN A 18 0.63 -2.87 27.15
C GLN A 18 -0.62 -3.72 26.81
N ALA A 19 -0.56 -5.03 27.07
CA ALA A 19 -1.72 -5.92 26.88
C ALA A 19 -2.85 -5.65 27.89
N ARG A 20 -2.53 -5.26 29.14
CA ARG A 20 -3.55 -4.84 30.13
C ARG A 20 -4.20 -3.51 29.76
N GLN A 21 -3.40 -2.54 29.28
CA GLN A 21 -3.91 -1.24 28.84
C GLN A 21 -4.87 -1.40 27.65
N GLY A 22 -4.49 -2.17 26.63
CA GLY A 22 -5.37 -2.42 25.47
C GLY A 22 -6.66 -3.18 25.80
N ALA A 23 -6.69 -3.95 26.90
CA ALA A 23 -7.90 -4.63 27.36
C ALA A 23 -8.85 -3.72 28.17
N ALA A 24 -8.35 -2.61 28.73
CA ALA A 24 -9.16 -1.65 29.48
C ALA A 24 -9.89 -0.64 28.58
N ASP A 25 -9.35 -0.36 27.39
CA ASP A 25 -9.87 0.65 26.45
C ASP A 25 -11.03 0.15 25.55
N THR A 26 -11.47 -1.09 25.71
CA THR A 26 -12.60 -1.64 24.91
C THR A 26 -13.93 -1.38 25.63
N GLY A 27 -14.32 -0.10 25.70
CA GLY A 27 -15.66 0.31 26.14
C GLY A 27 -16.77 -0.15 25.17
N ALA A 28 -17.97 -0.42 25.69
CA ALA A 28 -19.13 -0.85 24.91
C ALA A 28 -19.65 0.26 23.96
N PRO A 29 -20.28 -0.13 22.83
CA PRO A 29 -21.75 -0.21 22.75
C PRO A 29 -22.21 -1.60 22.23
N GLU A 30 -23.29 -2.21 22.71
CA GLU A 30 -24.72 -1.84 22.68
C GLU A 30 -25.44 -2.23 21.35
N SER A 31 -26.16 -3.36 21.44
CA SER A 31 -27.37 -3.81 20.73
C SER A 31 -27.70 -3.41 19.28
N ALA A 32 -27.72 -4.40 18.36
CA ALA A 32 -28.69 -4.48 17.26
C ALA A 32 -28.88 -5.92 16.71
N THR A 33 -30.14 -6.26 16.41
CA THR A 33 -30.69 -7.55 15.89
C THR A 33 -30.91 -7.43 14.36
N GLU A 34 -30.95 -8.45 13.48
CA GLU A 34 -31.10 -9.93 13.51
C GLU A 34 -30.16 -10.59 12.44
N PRO A 35 -30.02 -11.94 12.31
CA PRO A 35 -29.07 -12.57 11.39
C PRO A 35 -29.70 -13.08 10.06
N ASP A 36 -28.93 -13.06 8.97
CA ASP A 36 -29.24 -13.81 7.74
C ASP A 36 -27.98 -14.39 7.05
N ALA A 37 -28.20 -15.34 6.13
CA ALA A 37 -27.30 -16.39 5.68
C ALA A 37 -25.98 -15.99 5.00
N ALA A 38 -24.90 -16.71 5.35
CA ALA A 38 -24.14 -17.63 4.45
C ALA A 38 -22.65 -17.77 4.85
N PRO A 39 -22.11 -19.01 4.99
CA PRO A 39 -20.69 -19.21 5.30
C PRO A 39 -19.81 -19.09 4.04
N THR A 40 -19.29 -17.90 3.76
CA THR A 40 -18.25 -17.72 2.72
C THR A 40 -16.84 -17.92 3.29
N SER A 41 -16.02 -18.69 2.59
CA SER A 41 -14.74 -19.20 3.10
C SER A 41 -13.72 -18.10 3.41
N ALA A 42 -13.33 -17.99 4.68
CA ALA A 42 -12.33 -17.04 5.13
C ALA A 42 -10.94 -17.34 4.54
N LYS A 43 -10.52 -16.53 3.56
CA LYS A 43 -9.17 -16.53 2.99
C LYS A 43 -8.18 -16.01 4.05
N PRO A 44 -7.12 -16.75 4.43
CA PRO A 44 -6.23 -16.33 5.52
C PRO A 44 -5.49 -15.02 5.16
N ALA A 45 -5.69 -13.99 5.98
CA ALA A 45 -5.03 -12.71 5.79
C ALA A 45 -3.50 -12.83 5.98
N PRO A 46 -2.67 -12.34 5.05
CA PRO A 46 -1.22 -12.43 5.19
C PRO A 46 -0.70 -11.56 6.36
N PRO A 47 0.37 -11.98 7.06
CA PRO A 47 0.82 -11.32 8.28
C PRO A 47 1.42 -9.93 8.02
N ARG A 48 0.60 -8.89 8.19
CA ARG A 48 0.96 -7.46 8.05
C ARG A 48 2.28 -7.08 8.75
N ARG A 49 2.62 -7.72 9.88
CA ARG A 49 3.83 -7.45 10.68
C ARG A 49 5.16 -7.69 9.96
N ARG A 50 5.25 -8.58 8.94
CA ARG A 50 6.52 -8.81 8.23
C ARG A 50 6.90 -7.68 7.25
N ARG A 51 5.92 -7.00 6.64
CA ARG A 51 6.19 -5.93 5.65
C ARG A 51 6.71 -4.64 6.30
N ALA A 52 6.17 -4.27 7.47
CA ALA A 52 6.57 -3.04 8.17
C ALA A 52 8.08 -3.01 8.53
N LEU A 53 8.62 -4.15 8.97
CA LEU A 53 10.05 -4.27 9.30
C LEU A 53 10.97 -4.21 8.06
N GLN A 54 10.50 -4.67 6.90
CA GLN A 54 11.27 -4.60 5.66
C GLN A 54 11.29 -3.19 5.06
N ALA A 55 10.17 -2.47 5.10
CA ALA A 55 10.10 -1.07 4.65
C ALA A 55 11.06 -0.16 5.43
N ALA A 56 11.04 -0.23 6.76
CA ALA A 56 11.89 0.58 7.63
C ALA A 56 13.41 0.28 7.50
N GLN A 57 13.78 -0.90 6.99
CA GLN A 57 15.18 -1.22 6.68
C GLN A 57 15.61 -0.69 5.30
N LEU A 58 14.67 -0.54 4.36
CA LEU A 58 14.95 -0.02 3.02
C LEU A 58 15.17 1.50 3.04
N GLU A 59 14.36 2.24 3.80
CA GLU A 59 14.49 3.69 3.95
C GLU A 59 15.86 4.09 4.49
N ARG A 60 16.34 3.44 5.56
CA ARG A 60 17.67 3.70 6.14
C ARG A 60 18.86 3.45 5.21
N ARG A 61 18.69 2.73 4.10
CA ARG A 61 19.72 2.55 3.07
C ARG A 61 19.69 3.62 1.98
N LYS A 62 18.56 4.33 1.83
CA LYS A 62 18.35 5.28 0.74
C LYS A 62 18.96 6.65 1.03
N ASP A 63 19.03 7.03 2.31
CA ASP A 63 19.62 8.31 2.76
C ASP A 63 21.17 8.32 2.72
N ALA A 64 21.81 7.19 2.38
CA ALA A 64 23.27 7.04 2.35
C ALA A 64 23.94 7.60 1.08
N GLY A 65 23.27 8.47 0.34
CA GLY A 65 23.95 9.54 -0.41
C GLY A 65 24.73 9.20 -1.69
N ALA A 66 24.53 8.04 -2.31
CA ALA A 66 24.80 7.76 -3.73
C ALA A 66 24.34 6.34 -4.06
N LEU A 67 23.64 6.13 -5.18
CA LEU A 67 23.58 4.79 -5.78
C LEU A 67 24.91 4.58 -6.49
N ASP A 68 25.80 3.82 -5.86
CA ASP A 68 27.11 3.48 -6.43
C ASP A 68 26.94 2.86 -7.82
N GLY A 69 27.85 3.18 -8.75
CA GLY A 69 27.82 2.65 -10.11
C GLY A 69 27.91 1.13 -10.12
N GLU A 70 28.67 0.55 -9.19
CA GLU A 70 28.74 -0.91 -8.98
C GLU A 70 27.40 -1.50 -8.53
N TYR A 71 26.67 -0.81 -7.64
CA TYR A 71 25.35 -1.26 -7.17
C TYR A 71 24.28 -1.14 -8.25
N VAL A 72 24.34 -0.11 -9.11
CA VAL A 72 23.48 -0.01 -10.30
C VAL A 72 23.79 -1.12 -11.30
N ALA A 73 25.07 -1.44 -11.52
CA ALA A 73 25.47 -2.55 -12.38
C ALA A 73 25.00 -3.91 -11.83
N GLU A 74 25.09 -4.15 -10.53
CA GLU A 74 24.58 -5.37 -9.87
C GLU A 74 23.05 -5.51 -10.01
N LEU A 75 22.30 -4.41 -9.85
CA LEU A 75 20.85 -4.36 -10.05
C LEU A 75 20.44 -4.60 -11.51
N LEU A 76 21.20 -4.07 -12.47
CA LEU A 76 20.95 -4.29 -13.91
C LEU A 76 21.33 -5.71 -14.35
N ALA A 77 22.35 -6.31 -13.75
CA ALA A 77 22.72 -7.71 -13.96
C ALA A 77 21.69 -8.69 -13.38
N ASN A 78 20.93 -8.28 -12.36
CA ASN A 78 19.93 -9.10 -11.66
C ASN A 78 18.56 -8.40 -11.62
N PRO A 79 17.88 -8.21 -12.78
CA PRO A 79 16.62 -7.48 -12.84
C PRO A 79 15.52 -8.20 -12.06
N THR A 80 14.95 -7.51 -11.05
CA THR A 80 13.95 -8.08 -10.14
C THR A 80 12.55 -8.21 -10.76
N LYS A 81 12.26 -7.46 -11.82
CA LYS A 81 11.08 -7.61 -12.70
C LYS A 81 11.49 -7.26 -14.12
N VAL A 82 11.33 -8.19 -15.06
CA VAL A 82 11.29 -7.85 -16.49
C VAL A 82 9.89 -7.30 -16.77
N VAL A 83 9.81 -6.11 -17.35
CA VAL A 83 8.54 -5.45 -17.69
C VAL A 83 8.42 -5.41 -19.21
N THR A 84 7.33 -5.94 -19.75
CA THR A 84 7.06 -5.87 -21.20
C THR A 84 6.40 -4.54 -21.58
N GLU A 85 6.39 -4.20 -22.88
CA GLU A 85 5.67 -3.01 -23.35
C GLU A 85 4.15 -3.12 -23.10
N ASP A 86 3.59 -4.33 -23.20
CA ASP A 86 2.18 -4.60 -22.90
C ASP A 86 1.86 -4.38 -21.42
N ASP A 87 2.75 -4.80 -20.50
CA ASP A 87 2.62 -4.50 -19.06
C ASP A 87 2.64 -2.99 -18.80
N LEU A 88 3.58 -2.26 -19.41
CA LEU A 88 3.64 -0.80 -19.29
C LEU A 88 2.38 -0.12 -19.85
N ARG A 89 1.86 -0.59 -20.98
CA ARG A 89 0.64 -0.04 -21.58
C ARG A 89 -0.60 -0.37 -20.75
N ALA A 90 -0.66 -1.54 -20.09
CA ALA A 90 -1.71 -1.88 -19.15
C ALA A 90 -1.65 -1.03 -17.88
N ASP A 91 -0.47 -0.93 -17.25
CA ASP A 91 -0.28 -0.19 -16.00
C ASP A 91 -0.42 1.34 -16.18
N TYR A 92 0.07 1.92 -17.27
CA TYR A 92 0.10 3.38 -17.49
C TYR A 92 -0.92 3.92 -18.50
N GLY A 93 -1.68 3.05 -19.18
CA GLY A 93 -2.65 3.46 -20.21
C GLY A 93 -3.74 4.42 -19.71
N PHE A 94 -4.03 4.43 -18.40
CA PHE A 94 -4.95 5.38 -17.79
C PHE A 94 -4.42 6.82 -17.83
N VAL A 95 -3.11 7.04 -17.68
CA VAL A 95 -2.47 8.36 -17.70
C VAL A 95 -2.60 9.00 -19.08
N ILE A 96 -2.35 8.21 -20.13
CA ILE A 96 -2.51 8.65 -21.53
C ILE A 96 -3.98 9.02 -21.82
N ARG A 97 -4.93 8.25 -21.29
CA ARG A 97 -6.36 8.54 -21.41
C ARG A 97 -6.75 9.83 -20.69
N ASP A 98 -6.24 10.06 -19.49
CA ASP A 98 -6.50 11.27 -18.70
C ASP A 98 -5.95 12.53 -19.38
N LEU A 99 -4.68 12.51 -19.80
CA LEU A 99 -4.06 13.59 -20.58
C LEU A 99 -4.83 13.91 -21.86
N ARG A 100 -5.34 12.89 -22.57
CA ARG A 100 -6.16 13.09 -23.77
C ARG A 100 -7.50 13.74 -23.44
N ASN A 101 -8.15 13.33 -22.34
CA ASN A 101 -9.41 13.94 -21.91
C ASN A 101 -9.21 15.41 -21.49
N MET A 102 -8.15 15.72 -20.73
CA MET A 102 -7.78 17.09 -20.38
C MET A 102 -7.48 17.94 -21.63
N GLY A 103 -6.75 17.40 -22.60
CA GLY A 103 -6.47 18.08 -23.87
C GLY A 103 -7.73 18.41 -24.68
N ILE A 104 -8.69 17.48 -24.75
CA ILE A 104 -9.98 17.71 -25.42
C ILE A 104 -10.79 18.81 -24.71
N LEU A 105 -10.85 18.78 -23.37
CA LEU A 105 -11.52 19.82 -22.58
C LEU A 105 -10.88 21.19 -22.78
N ALA A 106 -9.55 21.28 -22.73
CA ALA A 106 -8.81 22.51 -22.96
C ALA A 106 -9.06 23.08 -24.36
N ALA A 107 -9.04 22.24 -25.40
CA ALA A 107 -9.36 22.64 -26.78
C ALA A 107 -10.81 23.13 -26.92
N GLY A 108 -11.78 22.43 -26.31
CA GLY A 108 -13.19 22.84 -26.30
C GLY A 108 -13.41 24.19 -25.61
N LEU A 109 -12.78 24.40 -24.46
CA LEU A 109 -12.82 25.70 -23.75
C LEU A 109 -12.16 26.82 -24.56
N PHE A 110 -11.02 26.55 -25.21
CA PHE A 110 -10.37 27.54 -26.08
C PHE A 110 -11.26 27.95 -27.25
N ILE A 111 -11.91 27.00 -27.92
CA ILE A 111 -12.88 27.27 -29.00
C ILE A 111 -14.07 28.09 -28.47
N ALA A 112 -14.60 27.75 -27.29
CA ALA A 112 -15.67 28.51 -26.66
C ALA A 112 -15.27 29.97 -26.36
N LEU A 113 -14.04 30.21 -25.88
CA LEU A 113 -13.51 31.56 -25.66
C LEU A 113 -13.40 32.37 -26.96
N VAL A 114 -12.96 31.74 -28.06
CA VAL A 114 -12.92 32.39 -29.39
C VAL A 114 -14.33 32.80 -29.84
N ILE A 115 -15.33 31.92 -29.69
CA ILE A 115 -16.73 32.23 -30.05
C ILE A 115 -17.27 33.38 -29.19
N VAL A 116 -17.07 33.34 -27.86
CA VAL A 116 -17.48 34.42 -26.96
C VAL A 116 -16.81 35.74 -27.34
N SER A 117 -15.52 35.72 -27.68
CA SER A 117 -14.78 36.91 -28.13
C SER A 117 -15.27 37.47 -29.46
N LEU A 118 -15.88 36.66 -30.34
CA LEU A 118 -16.46 37.10 -31.62
C LEU A 118 -17.90 37.61 -31.48
N VAL A 119 -18.58 37.32 -30.37
CA VAL A 119 -19.95 37.79 -30.09
C VAL A 119 -19.94 39.08 -29.26
N LEU A 120 -18.90 39.30 -28.45
CA LEU A 120 -18.73 40.49 -27.60
C LEU A 120 -18.02 41.68 -28.28
N LEU A 121 -17.58 41.53 -29.53
CA LEU A 121 -16.72 42.48 -30.25
C LEU A 121 -17.35 42.89 -31.59
#